data_AF-D1JGZ7-F1
#
_entry.id   AF-D1JGZ7-F1
#
_cell.length_a   1.000
_cell.length_b   1.000
_cell.length_c   1.000
_cell.angle_alpha   90.00
_cell.angle_beta   90.00
_cell.angle_gamma   90.00
#
_symmetry.space_group_name_H-M   'P 1'
#
loop_
_entity.id
_entity.type
_entity.pdbx_description
1 polymer ?
#
loop_
_entity_poly.entity_id
_entity_poly.type
_entity_poly.pdbx_seq_one_letter_code
_entity_poly.pdbx_strand_id
1 'polypeptide(L)'
;MGNTRGNKEYLGVDTTVLVAFLDKGHPDNLKTKILVTHQYVAVNPTVIHEAYHTLVYKQKWKAEKAKNTLSDYIDLDTILFLDQKKEITKLGLEIGANYRLGGRDSLILANFILNSIERMITFDKELLDLGEIEIDKKRLAIALP
;
A
#
# COMPACT_ATOMS: atom_id res chain seq x y z
N MET A 1 12.34 25.49 -5.93
CA MET A 1 12.43 24.56 -7.07
C MET A 1 11.08 23.88 -7.20
N GLY A 2 10.32 24.22 -8.25
CA GLY A 2 8.96 23.72 -8.46
C GLY A 2 8.99 22.23 -8.78
N ASN A 3 8.31 21.43 -7.97
CA ASN A 3 8.19 19.99 -8.18
C ASN A 3 7.16 19.75 -9.28
N THR A 4 7.57 19.86 -10.54
CA THR A 4 6.76 19.43 -11.69
C THR A 4 6.84 17.91 -11.82
N ARG A 5 6.33 17.18 -10.83
CA ARG A 5 5.82 15.82 -11.06
C ARG A 5 4.45 16.02 -11.65
N GLY A 6 4.35 15.87 -12.98
CA GLY A 6 3.09 15.93 -13.71
C GLY A 6 2.01 15.07 -13.04
N ASN A 7 0.76 15.40 -13.34
CA ASN A 7 -0.49 14.84 -12.84
C ASN A 7 -0.59 13.30 -13.06
N LYS A 8 0.29 12.53 -12.42
CA LYS A 8 0.37 11.07 -12.52
C LYS A 8 -0.57 10.50 -11.48
N GLU A 9 -1.56 9.75 -11.95
CA GLU A 9 -2.44 8.97 -11.08
C GLU A 9 -1.61 7.80 -10.51
N TYR A 10 -1.34 7.84 -9.20
CA TYR A 10 -0.65 6.76 -8.50
C TYR A 10 -1.67 5.83 -7.86
N LEU A 11 -1.48 4.53 -8.05
CA LEU A 11 -2.31 3.50 -7.39
C LEU A 11 -1.68 3.08 -6.07
N GLY A 12 -2.39 3.28 -4.96
CA GLY A 12 -2.00 2.76 -3.65
C GLY A 12 -1.98 1.23 -3.64
N VAL A 13 -0.91 0.63 -3.15
CA VAL A 13 -0.78 -0.83 -3.05
C VAL A 13 -0.69 -1.24 -1.59
N ASP A 14 -1.62 -2.10 -1.18
CA ASP A 14 -1.61 -2.72 0.14
C ASP A 14 -0.61 -3.90 0.22
N THR A 15 -0.24 -4.26 1.46
CA THR A 15 0.63 -5.40 1.80
C THR A 15 0.16 -6.68 1.12
N THR A 16 -1.14 -6.98 1.15
CA THR A 16 -1.70 -8.23 0.62
C THR A 16 -1.43 -8.38 -0.89
N VAL A 17 -1.58 -7.30 -1.64
CA VAL A 17 -1.34 -7.26 -3.08
C VAL A 17 0.14 -7.30 -3.39
N LEU A 18 0.97 -6.53 -2.66
CA LEU A 18 2.42 -6.53 -2.87
C LEU A 18 3.03 -7.93 -2.65
N VAL A 19 2.63 -8.61 -1.58
CA VAL A 19 3.08 -9.98 -1.30
C VAL A 19 2.66 -10.93 -2.42
N ALA A 20 1.39 -10.87 -2.84
CA ALA A 20 0.88 -11.71 -3.92
C ALA A 20 1.61 -11.46 -5.24
N PHE A 21 2.00 -10.21 -5.52
CA PHE A 21 2.74 -9.82 -6.71
C PHE A 21 4.18 -10.35 -6.71
N LEU A 22 4.88 -10.21 -5.59
CA LEU A 22 6.28 -10.63 -5.47
C LEU A 22 6.44 -12.16 -5.39
N ASP A 23 5.48 -12.85 -4.79
CA ASP A 23 5.50 -14.30 -4.68
C ASP A 23 4.74 -14.99 -5.81
N LYS A 24 5.50 -15.51 -6.79
CA LYS A 24 4.97 -16.27 -7.93
C LYS A 24 4.20 -17.53 -7.54
N GLY A 25 4.44 -18.07 -6.34
CA GLY A 25 3.69 -19.20 -5.79
C GLY A 25 2.37 -18.81 -5.12
N HIS A 26 2.11 -17.51 -4.93
CA HIS A 26 0.91 -17.04 -4.26
C HIS A 26 -0.36 -17.33 -5.09
N PRO A 27 -1.45 -17.85 -4.49
CA PRO A 27 -2.69 -18.15 -5.21
C PRO A 27 -3.25 -16.95 -5.99
N ASP A 28 -3.12 -15.76 -5.43
CA ASP A 28 -3.59 -14.51 -6.06
C ASP A 28 -2.56 -13.82 -6.96
N ASN A 29 -1.37 -14.38 -7.19
CA ASN A 29 -0.34 -13.76 -8.04
C ASN A 29 -0.90 -13.40 -9.43
N LEU A 30 -1.70 -14.28 -10.03
CA LEU A 30 -2.31 -14.04 -11.34
C LEU A 30 -3.27 -12.84 -11.37
N LYS A 31 -3.87 -12.47 -10.23
CA LYS A 31 -4.76 -11.32 -10.09
C LYS A 31 -4.00 -10.00 -9.98
N THR A 32 -2.72 -10.04 -9.59
CA THR A 32 -1.88 -8.83 -9.44
C THR A 32 -1.26 -8.33 -10.74
N LYS A 33 -1.63 -8.91 -11.90
CA LYS A 33 -1.11 -8.48 -13.22
C LYS A 33 -1.38 -7.01 -13.53
N ILE A 34 -2.40 -6.42 -12.91
CA ILE A 34 -2.66 -4.99 -13.03
C ILE A 34 -1.46 -4.14 -12.64
N LEU A 35 -0.63 -4.58 -11.68
CA LEU A 35 0.57 -3.87 -11.26
C LEU A 35 1.66 -3.82 -12.34
N VAL A 36 1.65 -4.76 -13.28
CA VAL A 36 2.55 -4.72 -14.45
C VAL A 36 2.07 -3.68 -15.46
N THR A 37 0.75 -3.52 -15.59
CA THR A 37 0.13 -2.60 -16.56
C THR A 37 -0.04 -1.18 -16.02
N HIS A 38 -0.15 -1.02 -14.70
CA HIS A 38 -0.32 0.27 -14.05
C HIS A 38 1.05 0.89 -13.78
N GLN A 39 1.40 1.91 -14.57
CA GLN A 39 2.77 2.42 -14.67
C GLN A 39 3.30 3.03 -13.37
N TYR A 40 2.44 3.51 -12.47
CA TYR A 40 2.85 4.25 -11.28
C TYR A 40 2.06 3.81 -10.04
N VAL A 41 2.77 3.34 -9.02
CA VAL A 41 2.15 2.85 -7.79
C VAL A 41 2.74 3.54 -6.57
N ALA A 42 1.95 3.66 -5.51
CA ALA A 42 2.34 4.27 -4.25
C ALA A 42 2.37 3.23 -3.12
N VAL A 43 3.42 3.30 -2.31
CA VAL A 43 3.61 2.47 -1.11
C VAL A 43 4.17 3.31 0.02
N ASN A 44 4.11 2.81 1.25
CA ASN A 44 4.66 3.47 2.43
C ASN A 44 5.50 2.47 3.27
N PRO A 45 6.28 2.93 4.26
CA PRO A 45 7.11 2.05 5.09
C PRO A 45 6.34 0.91 5.76
N THR A 46 5.09 1.14 6.18
CA THR A 46 4.27 0.12 6.84
C THR A 46 4.00 -1.05 5.88
N VAL A 47 3.58 -0.76 4.64
CA VAL A 47 3.37 -1.78 3.59
C VAL A 47 4.63 -2.61 3.37
N ILE A 48 5.79 -1.97 3.25
CA ILE A 48 7.06 -2.66 2.97
C ILE A 48 7.48 -3.57 4.12
N HIS A 49 7.42 -3.09 5.36
CA HIS A 49 7.82 -3.87 6.52
C HIS A 49 6.84 -5.01 6.83
N GLU A 50 5.55 -4.82 6.59
CA GLU A 50 4.58 -5.91 6.67
C GLU A 50 4.75 -6.94 5.55
N ALA A 51 5.08 -6.51 4.34
CA ALA A 51 5.40 -7.41 3.23
C ALA A 51 6.64 -8.24 3.57
N TYR A 52 7.70 -7.63 4.13
CA TYR A 52 8.87 -8.35 4.61
C TYR A 52 8.48 -9.44 5.62
N HIS A 53 7.73 -9.05 6.65
CA HIS A 53 7.28 -9.98 7.68
C HIS A 53 6.48 -11.14 7.07
N THR A 54 5.56 -10.84 6.16
CA THR A 54 4.73 -11.86 5.50
C THR A 54 5.55 -12.78 4.60
N LEU A 55 6.45 -12.24 3.77
CA LEU A 55 7.31 -13.03 2.88
C LEU A 55 8.21 -13.98 3.68
N VAL A 56 8.82 -13.51 4.76
CA VAL A 56 9.75 -14.32 5.56
C VAL A 56 9.01 -15.32 6.44
N TYR A 57 8.05 -14.86 7.24
CA TYR A 57 7.47 -15.70 8.28
C TYR A 57 6.28 -16.53 7.82
N LYS A 58 5.51 -16.04 6.84
CA LYS A 58 4.37 -16.79 6.26
C LYS A 58 4.78 -17.54 5.00
N GLN A 59 5.34 -16.85 4.00
CA GLN A 59 5.75 -17.47 2.72
C GLN A 59 7.10 -18.19 2.76
N LYS A 60 7.79 -18.17 3.91
CA LYS A 60 9.05 -18.91 4.14
C LYS A 60 10.17 -18.53 3.18
N TRP A 61 10.17 -17.30 2.68
CA TRP A 61 11.31 -16.76 1.93
C TRP A 61 12.53 -16.65 2.83
N LYS A 62 13.72 -16.79 2.25
CA LYS A 62 14.97 -16.41 2.93
C LYS A 62 14.93 -14.92 3.25
N ALA A 63 15.23 -14.53 4.49
CA ALA A 63 15.23 -13.14 4.96
C ALA A 63 16.02 -12.20 4.03
N GLU A 64 17.23 -12.60 3.64
CA GLU A 64 18.09 -11.82 2.76
C GLU A 64 17.48 -11.61 1.37
N LYS A 65 16.79 -12.63 0.83
CA LYS A 65 16.06 -12.51 -0.44
C LYS A 65 14.93 -11.49 -0.32
N ALA A 66 14.11 -11.60 0.73
CA ALA A 66 13.00 -10.69 0.95
C ALA A 66 13.47 -9.23 1.12
N LYS A 67 14.54 -9.02 1.90
CA LYS A 67 15.17 -7.70 2.07
C LYS A 67 15.60 -7.11 0.72
N ASN A 68 16.42 -7.83 -0.04
CA ASN A 68 16.95 -7.33 -1.32
C ASN A 68 15.82 -7.06 -2.32
N THR A 69 14.85 -7.97 -2.45
CA THR A 69 13.71 -7.77 -3.35
C THR A 69 12.86 -6.55 -2.98
N LEU A 70 12.61 -6.30 -1.70
CA LEU A 70 11.83 -5.13 -1.27
C LEU A 70 12.61 -3.82 -1.41
N SER A 71 13.93 -3.84 -1.17
CA SER A 71 14.82 -2.70 -1.45
C SER A 71 14.84 -2.37 -2.94
N ASP A 72 15.09 -3.36 -3.80
CA ASP A 72 15.07 -3.18 -5.25
C ASP A 72 13.70 -2.67 -5.72
N TYR A 73 12.60 -3.14 -5.12
CA TYR A 73 11.26 -2.70 -5.44
C TYR A 73 11.06 -1.21 -5.14
N ILE A 74 11.41 -0.71 -3.95
CA ILE A 74 11.19 0.70 -3.61
C ILE A 74 12.09 1.67 -4.40
N ASP A 75 13.19 1.19 -4.97
CA ASP A 75 14.13 1.97 -5.79
C ASP A 75 13.68 2.10 -7.26
N LEU A 76 12.62 1.41 -7.68
CA LEU A 76 12.07 1.53 -9.04
C LEU A 76 11.47 2.93 -9.30
N ASP A 77 11.78 3.53 -10.45
CA ASP A 77 11.28 4.86 -10.88
C ASP A 77 9.74 4.96 -10.98
N THR A 78 9.07 3.82 -11.04
CA THR A 78 7.61 3.68 -11.09
C THR A 78 6.96 3.71 -9.71
N ILE A 79 7.75 3.67 -8.64
CA ILE A 79 7.27 3.61 -7.26
C ILE A 79 7.37 4.98 -6.60
N LEU A 80 6.24 5.44 -6.09
CA LEU A 80 6.18 6.56 -5.17
C LEU A 80 6.23 6.03 -3.74
N PHE A 81 7.37 6.22 -3.09
CA PHE A 81 7.52 5.96 -1.67
C PHE A 81 7.01 7.15 -0.85
N LEU A 82 6.00 6.92 -0.02
CA LEU A 82 5.34 7.94 0.79
C LEU A 82 5.84 7.89 2.25
N ASP A 83 6.43 8.99 2.70
CA ASP A 83 6.97 9.11 4.05
C ASP A 83 5.89 9.03 5.13
N GLN A 84 6.28 8.47 6.29
CA GLN A 84 5.43 8.46 7.48
C GLN A 84 5.67 9.72 8.33
N LYS A 85 4.66 10.58 8.41
CA LYS A 85 4.69 11.84 9.19
C LYS A 85 3.85 11.73 10.47
N LYS A 86 4.12 12.61 11.43
CA LYS A 86 3.37 12.68 12.70
C LYS A 86 1.86 12.88 12.49
N GLU A 87 1.49 13.73 11.52
CA GLU A 87 0.09 13.96 11.14
C GLU A 87 -0.58 12.70 10.60
N ILE A 88 0.13 11.91 9.77
CA ILE A 88 -0.34 10.63 9.26
C ILE A 88 -0.57 9.64 10.40
N THR A 89 0.35 9.59 11.38
CA THR A 89 0.20 8.71 12.54
C THR A 89 -1.02 9.08 13.38
N LYS A 90 -1.25 10.38 13.61
CA LYS A 90 -2.44 10.84 14.35
C LYS A 90 -3.73 10.49 13.61
N LEU A 91 -3.79 10.80 12.31
CA LEU A 91 -4.95 10.46 11.50
C LEU A 91 -5.19 8.94 11.45
N GLY A 92 -4.14 8.12 11.40
CA GLY A 92 -4.27 6.67 11.45
C GLY A 92 -4.92 6.17 12.75
N LEU A 93 -4.62 6.80 13.90
CA LEU A 93 -5.30 6.48 15.15
C LEU A 93 -6.78 6.87 15.12
N GLU A 94 -7.11 8.03 14.54
CA GLU A 94 -8.49 8.51 14.37
C GLU A 94 -9.28 7.59 13.44
N ILE A 95 -8.70 7.19 12.29
CA ILE A 95 -9.31 6.24 11.36
C ILE A 95 -9.56 4.90 12.07
N GLY A 96 -8.58 4.38 12.81
CA GLY A 96 -8.74 3.11 13.53
C GLY A 96 -9.85 3.16 14.57
N ALA A 97 -9.97 4.27 15.30
CA ALA A 97 -11.05 4.47 16.27
C ALA A 97 -12.44 4.60 15.60
N ASN A 98 -12.53 5.33 14.49
CA ASN A 98 -13.80 5.65 13.83
C ASN A 98 -14.34 4.49 12.96
N TYR A 99 -13.45 3.80 12.26
CA TYR A 99 -13.79 2.72 11.33
C TYR A 99 -13.56 1.32 11.92
N ARG A 100 -13.10 1.23 13.18
CA ARG A 100 -12.82 -0.03 13.91
C ARG A 100 -11.83 -0.95 13.18
N LEU A 101 -10.86 -0.34 12.50
CA LEU A 101 -9.84 -1.03 11.75
C LEU A 101 -8.61 -1.37 12.61
N GLY A 102 -7.83 -2.35 12.14
CA GLY A 102 -6.49 -2.60 12.65
C GLY A 102 -5.60 -1.36 12.56
N GLY A 103 -4.70 -1.18 13.53
CA GLY A 103 -3.84 0.01 13.59
C GLY A 103 -2.90 0.16 12.39
N ARG A 104 -2.55 -0.95 11.72
CA ARG A 104 -1.65 -0.97 10.56
C ARG A 104 -2.40 -0.54 9.30
N ASP A 105 -3.58 -1.11 9.07
CA ASP A 105 -4.46 -0.77 7.96
C ASP A 105 -4.88 0.70 8.03
N SER A 106 -5.26 1.16 9.24
CA SER A 106 -5.60 2.56 9.48
C SER A 106 -4.45 3.52 9.16
N LEU A 107 -3.21 3.11 9.46
CA LEU A 107 -2.02 3.90 9.18
C LEU A 107 -1.71 3.97 7.67
N ILE A 108 -1.93 2.87 6.94
CA ILE A 108 -1.79 2.81 5.48
C ILE A 108 -2.82 3.73 4.82
N LEU A 109 -4.08 3.64 5.23
CA LEU A 109 -5.18 4.47 4.75
C LEU A 109 -4.92 5.96 4.99
N ALA A 110 -4.51 6.33 6.21
CA ALA A 110 -4.16 7.70 6.56
C ALA A 110 -3.02 8.25 5.67
N ASN A 111 -2.03 7.41 5.37
CA ASN A 111 -0.89 7.79 4.55
C ASN A 111 -1.31 8.09 3.12
N PHE A 112 -2.12 7.22 2.52
CA PHE A 112 -2.66 7.41 1.18
C PHE A 112 -3.57 8.62 1.07
N ILE A 113 -4.52 8.81 2.00
CA ILE A 113 -5.40 9.97 1.99
C ILE A 113 -4.62 11.28 2.09
N LEU A 114 -3.71 11.41 3.06
CA LEU A 114 -3.00 12.68 3.27
C LEU A 114 -2.08 13.04 2.12
N ASN A 115 -1.54 12.04 1.43
CA ASN A 115 -0.76 12.22 0.21
C ASN A 115 -1.60 12.26 -1.08
N SER A 116 -2.93 12.35 -0.96
CA SER A 116 -3.87 12.47 -2.09
C SER A 116 -3.78 11.32 -3.10
N ILE A 117 -3.59 10.10 -2.61
CA ILE A 117 -3.80 8.89 -3.39
C ILE A 117 -5.32 8.64 -3.44
N GLU A 118 -5.88 8.58 -4.64
CA GLU A 118 -7.34 8.51 -4.82
C GLU A 118 -7.88 7.07 -4.84
N ARG A 119 -7.03 6.09 -5.18
CA ARG A 119 -7.40 4.69 -5.24
C ARG A 119 -6.31 3.81 -4.63
N MET A 120 -6.72 2.80 -3.88
CA MET A 120 -5.87 1.70 -3.46
C MET A 120 -6.46 0.35 -3.84
N ILE A 121 -5.58 -0.64 -3.96
CA ILE A 121 -5.96 -2.04 -4.17
C ILE A 121 -5.48 -2.93 -3.02
N THR A 122 -6.34 -3.84 -2.60
CA THR A 122 -6.12 -4.79 -1.52
C THR A 122 -6.89 -6.10 -1.76
N PHE A 123 -6.44 -7.20 -1.17
CA PHE A 123 -7.23 -8.43 -1.02
C PHE A 123 -7.85 -8.57 0.38
N ASP A 124 -7.60 -7.62 1.28
CA ASP A 124 -8.16 -7.63 2.63
C ASP A 124 -9.67 -7.37 2.61
N LYS A 125 -10.44 -8.32 3.13
CA LYS A 125 -11.90 -8.25 3.10
C LYS A 125 -12.46 -7.12 3.96
N GLU A 126 -11.87 -6.85 5.13
CA GLU A 126 -12.35 -5.79 6.02
C GLU A 126 -12.18 -4.42 5.36
N LEU A 127 -11.07 -4.21 4.64
CA LEU A 127 -10.85 -3.00 3.84
C LEU A 127 -11.77 -2.93 2.61
N LEU A 128 -12.00 -4.04 1.92
CA LEU A 128 -12.92 -4.09 0.77
C LEU A 128 -14.37 -3.81 1.17
N ASP A 129 -14.79 -4.28 2.35
CA ASP A 129 -16.14 -4.04 2.89
C ASP A 129 -16.37 -2.55 3.22
N LEU A 130 -15.30 -1.75 3.43
CA LEU A 130 -15.41 -0.28 3.55
C LEU A 130 -15.67 0.39 2.19
N GLY A 131 -15.04 -0.08 1.11
CA GLY A 131 -15.20 0.40 -0.25
C GLY A 131 -14.62 1.80 -0.54
N GLU A 132 -14.87 2.79 0.32
CA GLU A 132 -14.31 4.14 0.22
C GLU A 132 -14.22 4.76 1.63
N ILE A 133 -13.24 5.64 1.82
CA ILE A 133 -13.19 6.54 2.97
C ILE A 133 -12.98 7.99 2.53
N GLU A 134 -13.62 8.93 3.23
CA GLU A 134 -13.48 10.37 3.02
C GLU A 134 -13.04 11.04 4.32
N ILE A 135 -11.93 11.81 4.27
CA ILE A 135 -11.43 12.62 5.39
C ILE A 135 -11.07 14.00 4.82
N ASP A 136 -11.58 15.07 5.43
CA ASP A 136 -11.29 16.46 5.03
C ASP A 136 -11.43 16.71 3.50
N LYS A 137 -12.50 16.17 2.90
CA LYS A 137 -12.80 16.22 1.45
C LYS A 137 -11.82 15.47 0.55
N LYS A 138 -10.86 14.74 1.11
CA LYS A 138 -10.01 13.81 0.37
C LYS A 138 -10.62 12.41 0.43
N ARG A 139 -10.68 11.75 -0.72
CA ARG A 139 -11.27 10.42 -0.87
C ARG A 139 -10.21 9.40 -1.23
N LEU A 140 -10.40 8.20 -0.73
CA LEU A 140 -9.63 7.03 -1.10
C LEU A 140 -10.60 5.88 -1.39
N ALA A 141 -10.72 5.52 -2.66
CA ALA A 141 -11.46 4.34 -3.10
C ALA A 141 -10.63 3.07 -2.85
N ILE A 142 -11.28 2.02 -2.37
CA ILE A 142 -10.66 0.74 -2.02
C ILE A 142 -11.28 -0.34 -2.90
N ALA A 143 -10.46 -1.05 -3.66
CA ALA A 143 -10.95 -2.05 -4.60
C ALA A 143 -10.04 -3.29 -4.66
N LEU A 144 -10.52 -4.33 -5.33
CA LEU A 144 -9.67 -5.43 -5.76
C LEU A 144 -8.73 -4.97 -6.90
N PRO A 145 -7.57 -5.63 -7.07
CA PRO A 145 -6.71 -5.45 -8.24
C PRO A 145 -7.41 -5.72 -9.58
#